data_AF-W6Z704-F1
#
_entry.id   AF-W6Z704-F1
#
_cell.length_a   1.000
_cell.length_b   1.000
_cell.length_c   1.000
_cell.angle_alpha   90.00
_cell.angle_beta   90.00
_cell.angle_gamma   90.00
#
_symmetry.space_group_name_H-M   'P 1'
#
loop_
_entity.id
_entity.type
_entity.pdbx_description
1 polymer ?
#
loop_
_entity_poly.entity_id
_entity_poly.type
_entity_poly.pdbx_seq_one_letter_code
_entity_poly.pdbx_strand_id
1 'polypeptide(L)'
;MSNVSLTFVREEPNLSVWTEHSDRVHPKDLSRHLSDTVGKERFRISLRKNIYIVYIDGRYRRNDDVSRVIRSVEVAANGKKQNRDSGSDNEEDSREFTIGPKTYQKRLEDIKMAEKVLSSERTPKW
;
A
#
# COMPACT_ATOMS: atom_id res chain seq x y z
N MET A 1 16.63 6.96 5.01
CA MET A 1 15.26 6.69 4.54
C MET A 1 14.92 5.28 4.99
N SER A 2 13.86 5.12 5.79
CA SER A 2 13.37 3.79 6.19
C SER A 2 12.74 3.11 4.97
N ASN A 3 13.37 2.05 4.46
CA ASN A 3 12.77 1.22 3.42
C ASN A 3 11.60 0.46 4.04
N VAL A 4 10.39 0.97 3.83
CA VAL A 4 9.16 0.27 4.19
C VAL A 4 8.92 -0.79 3.13
N SER A 5 9.22 -2.04 3.46
CA SER A 5 8.84 -3.17 2.61
C SER A 5 7.40 -3.54 2.93
N LEU A 6 6.54 -3.61 1.92
CA LEU A 6 5.17 -4.08 2.09
C LEU A 6 5.00 -5.35 1.29
N THR A 7 4.44 -6.38 1.93
CA THR A 7 4.13 -7.64 1.28
C THR A 7 2.75 -7.56 0.63
N PHE A 8 2.65 -7.98 -0.63
CA PHE A 8 1.40 -7.99 -1.36
C PHE A 8 0.47 -9.11 -0.85
N VAL A 9 -0.80 -8.80 -0.61
CA VAL A 9 -1.82 -9.78 -0.22
C VAL A 9 -2.74 -10.10 -1.39
N ARG A 10 -3.35 -9.07 -2.01
CA ARG A 10 -4.26 -9.21 -3.16
C ARG A 10 -4.54 -7.89 -3.85
N GLU A 11 -5.05 -7.98 -5.08
CA GLU A 11 -5.50 -6.84 -5.89
C GLU A 11 -6.96 -7.07 -6.34
N GLU A 12 -7.77 -6.04 -6.21
CA GLU A 12 -9.11 -5.88 -6.77
C GLU A 12 -9.08 -4.72 -7.79
N PRO A 13 -10.09 -4.58 -8.68
CA PRO A 13 -10.09 -3.53 -9.71
C PRO A 13 -9.86 -2.10 -9.21
N ASN A 14 -10.23 -1.82 -7.97
CA ASN A 14 -10.19 -0.48 -7.36
C ASN A 14 -9.44 -0.44 -6.03
N LEU A 15 -8.78 -1.53 -5.63
CA LEU A 15 -8.18 -1.64 -4.31
C LEU A 15 -7.03 -2.63 -4.35
N SER A 16 -5.89 -2.28 -3.75
CA SER A 16 -4.85 -3.26 -3.44
C SER A 16 -4.68 -3.39 -1.93
N VAL A 17 -4.41 -4.61 -1.49
CA VAL A 17 -4.21 -4.95 -0.08
C VAL A 17 -2.78 -5.41 0.10
N TRP A 18 -2.11 -4.78 1.05
CA TRP A 18 -0.72 -5.04 1.41
C TRP A 18 -0.63 -5.28 2.91
N THR A 19 0.46 -5.88 3.35
CA THR A 19 0.68 -6.21 4.75
C THR A 19 2.14 -6.12 5.15
N GLU A 20 2.38 -5.88 6.43
CA GLU A 20 3.70 -5.93 7.06
C GLU A 20 3.52 -6.16 8.56
N HIS A 21 4.49 -6.77 9.21
CA HIS A 21 4.49 -6.89 10.67
C HIS A 21 4.79 -5.55 11.35
N SER A 22 4.12 -5.32 12.49
CA SER A 22 4.30 -4.08 13.25
C SER A 22 5.63 -3.98 14.01
N ASP A 23 6.39 -5.08 14.09
CA ASP A 23 7.76 -5.10 14.64
C ASP A 23 8.81 -4.63 13.62
N ARG A 24 8.50 -4.66 12.32
CA ARG A 24 9.40 -4.29 11.23
C ARG A 24 9.29 -2.84 10.79
N VAL A 25 8.13 -2.21 10.99
CA VAL A 25 7.90 -0.82 10.59
C VAL A 25 7.18 -0.04 11.67
N HIS A 26 7.70 1.14 12.01
CA HIS A 26 7.03 2.04 12.94
C HIS A 26 5.81 2.67 12.26
N PRO A 27 4.65 2.82 12.94
CA PRO A 27 3.41 3.31 12.31
C PRO A 27 3.56 4.70 11.68
N LYS A 28 4.40 5.56 12.28
CA LYS A 28 4.70 6.90 11.75
C LYS A 28 5.44 6.85 10.41
N ASP A 29 6.38 5.91 10.28
CA ASP A 29 7.19 5.76 9.06
C ASP A 29 6.35 5.11 7.96
N LEU A 30 5.53 4.12 8.31
CA LEU A 30 4.55 3.52 7.40
C LEU A 30 3.58 4.57 6.85
N SER A 31 2.97 5.37 7.72
CA SER A 31 2.03 6.42 7.32
C SER A 31 2.69 7.51 6.46
N ARG A 32 3.91 7.94 6.80
CA ARG A 32 4.68 8.89 6.00
C ARG A 32 4.99 8.31 4.62
N HIS A 33 5.54 7.10 4.56
CA HIS A 33 5.88 6.43 3.31
C HIS A 33 4.68 6.27 2.38
N LEU A 34 3.51 5.87 2.93
CA LEU A 34 2.28 5.76 2.14
C LEU A 34 1.75 7.12 1.70
N SER A 35 1.85 8.14 2.55
CA SER A 35 1.47 9.51 2.19
C SER A 35 2.31 10.05 1.04
N ASP A 36 3.62 9.80 1.06
CA ASP A 36 4.56 10.23 0.03
C ASP A 36 4.38 9.42 -1.27
N THR A 37 4.06 8.12 -1.16
CA THR A 37 3.94 7.21 -2.32
C THR A 37 2.59 7.29 -3.02
N VAL A 38 1.48 7.34 -2.27
CA VAL A 38 0.12 7.26 -2.82
C VAL A 38 -0.75 8.46 -2.49
N GLY A 39 -0.34 9.34 -1.56
CA GLY A 39 -1.13 10.48 -1.09
C GLY A 39 -1.90 10.17 0.19
N LYS A 40 -2.03 11.18 1.07
CA LYS A 40 -2.58 11.05 2.44
C LYS A 40 -3.99 10.45 2.53
N GLU A 41 -4.80 10.66 1.50
CA GLU A 41 -6.22 10.26 1.48
C GLU A 41 -6.47 8.98 0.68
N ARG A 42 -5.41 8.34 0.17
CA ARG A 42 -5.54 7.21 -0.76
C ARG A 42 -5.25 5.85 -0.14
N PHE A 43 -5.07 5.82 1.17
CA PHE A 43 -4.82 4.58 1.89
C PHE A 43 -5.51 4.54 3.24
N ARG A 44 -5.67 3.32 3.75
CA ARG A 44 -6.11 3.06 5.11
C ARG A 44 -5.26 1.96 5.71
N ILE A 45 -4.77 2.20 6.92
CA ILE A 45 -4.01 1.23 7.70
C ILE A 45 -4.92 0.68 8.80
N SER A 46 -4.92 -0.64 8.97
CA SER A 46 -5.53 -1.32 10.09
C SER A 46 -4.48 -2.18 10.79
N LEU A 47 -4.40 -2.12 12.12
CA LEU A 47 -3.52 -2.99 12.89
C LEU A 47 -4.32 -4.14 13.50
N ARG A 48 -3.91 -5.39 13.25
CA ARG A 48 -4.47 -6.55 13.94
C ARG A 48 -3.45 -7.64 14.19
N LYS A 49 -3.40 -8.17 15.42
CA LYS A 49 -2.44 -9.20 15.85
C LYS A 49 -0.99 -8.90 15.42
N ASN A 50 -0.54 -7.67 15.64
CA ASN A 50 0.81 -7.20 15.28
C ASN A 50 1.11 -7.24 13.77
N ILE A 51 0.07 -7.18 12.94
CA ILE A 51 0.16 -7.11 11.49
C ILE A 51 -0.58 -5.86 11.02
N TYR A 52 0.09 -5.03 10.25
CA TYR A 52 -0.54 -3.97 9.48
C TYR A 52 -1.22 -4.56 8.25
N ILE A 53 -2.44 -4.12 8.01
CA ILE A 53 -3.18 -4.36 6.78
C ILE A 53 -3.39 -2.99 6.15
N VAL A 54 -2.84 -2.83 4.96
CA VAL A 54 -2.82 -1.57 4.22
C VAL A 54 -3.72 -1.72 3.00
N TYR A 55 -4.76 -0.91 2.96
CA TYR A 55 -5.68 -0.78 1.85
C TYR A 55 -5.27 0.45 1.03
N ILE A 56 -5.01 0.30 -0.26
CA ILE A 56 -4.63 1.38 -1.16
C ILE A 56 -5.68 1.49 -2.27
N ASP A 57 -6.27 2.67 -2.45
CA ASP A 57 -7.27 2.92 -3.49
C ASP A 57 -6.62 2.92 -4.89
N GLY A 58 -7.10 2.02 -5.76
CA GLY A 58 -6.65 1.88 -7.14
C GLY A 58 -7.29 2.87 -8.12
N ARG A 59 -8.39 3.53 -7.74
CA ARG A 59 -9.16 4.43 -8.63
C ARG A 59 -8.40 5.67 -9.04
N TYR A 60 -7.36 6.04 -8.30
CA TYR A 60 -6.54 7.20 -8.55
C TYR A 60 -5.18 6.86 -9.19
N ARG A 61 -5.07 5.71 -9.87
CA ARG A 61 -3.93 5.38 -10.76
C ARG A 61 -3.83 6.29 -12.01
N ARG A 62 -4.46 7.47 -12.02
CA ARG A 62 -4.13 8.51 -13.00
C ARG A 62 -2.80 9.14 -12.58
N ASN A 63 -1.77 8.82 -13.36
CA ASN A 63 -0.36 9.26 -13.32
C ASN A 63 0.61 8.12 -12.89
N ASP A 64 0.74 7.14 -13.78
CA ASP A 64 1.91 6.35 -14.22
C ASP A 64 3.15 6.02 -13.34
N ASP A 65 3.23 6.37 -12.06
CA ASP A 65 4.41 6.04 -11.23
C ASP A 65 4.14 5.18 -9.98
N VAL A 66 2.89 5.06 -9.51
CA VAL A 66 2.58 4.33 -8.27
C VAL A 66 2.84 2.82 -8.39
N SER A 67 2.52 2.22 -9.56
CA SER A 67 2.82 0.82 -9.83
C SER A 67 4.31 0.55 -9.95
N ARG A 68 5.13 1.56 -10.32
CA ARG A 68 6.60 1.42 -10.33
C ARG A 68 7.15 1.49 -8.92
N VAL A 69 6.80 2.48 -8.10
CA VAL A 69 7.43 2.64 -6.78
C VAL A 69 7.22 1.43 -5.86
N ILE A 70 6.05 0.79 -5.90
CA ILE A 70 5.75 -0.36 -5.03
C ILE A 70 6.32 -1.69 -5.60
N ARG A 71 6.48 -1.84 -6.93
CA ARG A 71 7.12 -3.03 -7.55
C ARG A 71 8.63 -2.90 -7.74
N SER A 72 9.22 -1.70 -7.72
CA SER A 72 10.61 -1.48 -8.19
C SER A 72 11.70 -1.82 -7.17
N VAL A 73 11.39 -2.53 -6.08
CA VAL A 73 12.44 -3.08 -5.21
C VAL A 73 13.15 -4.29 -5.87
N GLU A 74 12.63 -4.84 -6.97
CA GLU A 74 13.27 -5.98 -7.67
C GLU A 74 14.00 -5.68 -8.98
N VAL A 75 14.05 -4.44 -9.50
CA VAL A 75 14.80 -4.20 -10.75
C VAL A 75 15.58 -2.89 -10.69
N ALA A 76 16.85 -3.03 -10.34
CA ALA A 76 17.87 -2.02 -10.56
C ALA A 76 18.06 -1.69 -12.05
N ALA A 77 18.49 -0.45 -12.28
CA ALA A 77 19.18 0.06 -13.48
C ALA A 77 18.35 0.20 -14.78
N ASN A 78 17.79 1.39 -15.02
CA ASN A 78 18.21 2.20 -16.17
C ASN A 78 17.63 3.63 -16.07
N GLY A 79 18.46 4.64 -16.34
CA GLY A 79 18.06 6.04 -16.21
C GLY A 79 17.15 6.52 -17.33
N LYS A 80 16.27 7.48 -17.01
CA LYS A 80 16.06 8.68 -17.83
C LYS A 80 15.24 9.74 -17.10
N LYS A 81 15.82 10.93 -17.11
CA LYS A 81 15.31 12.24 -16.69
C LYS A 81 14.13 12.65 -17.59
N GLN A 82 13.03 13.13 -17.03
CA GLN A 82 12.07 13.97 -17.75
C GLN A 82 11.33 14.90 -16.78
N ASN A 83 11.55 16.21 -16.97
CA ASN A 83 10.82 17.30 -16.34
C ASN A 83 9.40 17.37 -16.92
N ARG A 84 8.36 17.50 -16.10
CA ARG A 84 7.13 18.22 -16.48
C ARG A 84 6.51 18.93 -15.28
N ASP A 85 6.53 20.26 -15.38
CA ASP A 85 5.56 21.17 -14.80
C ASP A 85 4.18 20.88 -15.40
N SER A 86 3.13 20.82 -14.57
CA SER A 86 1.73 21.01 -14.99
C SER A 86 0.80 21.13 -13.77
N GLY A 87 0.47 22.38 -13.45
CA GLY A 87 -0.91 22.87 -13.35
C GLY A 87 -1.88 22.20 -12.35
N SER A 88 -2.08 22.92 -11.23
CA SER A 88 -3.36 23.21 -10.55
C SER A 88 -4.63 22.73 -11.27
N ASP A 89 -5.51 22.01 -10.54
CA ASP A 89 -6.74 22.62 -10.04
C ASP A 89 -7.41 21.72 -8.97
N ASN A 90 -7.84 22.39 -7.91
CA ASN A 90 -8.55 21.85 -6.76
C ASN A 90 -9.96 21.38 -7.17
N GLU A 91 -10.24 20.10 -6.99
CA GLU A 91 -11.60 19.61 -6.76
C GLU A 91 -11.57 18.71 -5.51
N GLU A 92 -11.71 19.35 -4.34
CA GLU A 92 -12.01 18.70 -3.07
C GLU A 92 -13.47 18.19 -3.09
N ASP A 93 -13.71 17.11 -3.82
CA ASP A 93 -14.95 16.35 -3.66
C ASP A 93 -14.77 15.42 -2.46
N SER A 94 -15.16 15.92 -1.28
CA SER A 94 -15.16 15.23 0.01
C SER A 94 -16.20 14.09 0.01
N ARG A 95 -16.00 13.09 -0.84
CA ARG A 95 -16.73 11.82 -0.76
C ARG A 95 -16.10 11.02 0.36
N GLU A 96 -16.93 10.57 1.28
CA GLU A 96 -16.58 9.60 2.31
C GLU A 96 -16.17 8.28 1.63
N PHE A 97 -14.96 8.24 1.09
CA PHE A 97 -14.38 7.06 0.48
C PHE A 97 -14.00 6.12 1.61
N THR A 98 -14.89 5.17 1.89
CA THR A 98 -14.58 4.04 2.76
C THR A 98 -13.57 3.14 2.06
N ILE A 99 -12.28 3.51 2.10
CA ILE A 99 -11.17 2.70 1.60
C ILE A 99 -11.12 1.41 2.44
N GLY A 100 -11.12 0.27 1.74
CA GLY A 100 -11.07 -1.06 2.33
C GLY A 100 -12.40 -1.84 2.30
N PRO A 101 -12.48 -2.98 2.99
CA PRO A 101 -13.62 -3.88 2.91
C PRO A 101 -14.87 -3.28 3.54
N LYS A 102 -15.98 -3.36 2.79
CA LYS A 102 -17.31 -2.91 3.22
C LYS A 102 -17.88 -3.73 4.38
N THR A 103 -17.43 -4.97 4.56
CA THR A 103 -17.96 -5.88 5.58
C THR A 103 -16.85 -6.40 6.50
N TYR A 104 -17.24 -6.75 7.73
CA TYR A 104 -16.33 -7.36 8.70
C TYR A 104 -15.81 -8.73 8.22
N GLN A 105 -16.65 -9.53 7.56
CA GLN A 105 -16.26 -10.83 7.00
C GLN A 105 -15.12 -10.71 5.99
N LYS A 106 -15.22 -9.77 5.05
CA LYS A 106 -14.13 -9.51 4.09
C LYS A 106 -12.84 -9.04 4.77
N ARG A 107 -12.96 -8.24 5.83
CA ARG A 107 -11.80 -7.84 6.64
C ARG A 107 -11.14 -9.04 7.33
N LEU A 108 -11.92 -10.00 7.82
CA LEU A 108 -11.39 -11.24 8.41
C LEU A 108 -10.67 -12.10 7.38
N GLU A 109 -11.17 -12.16 6.15
CA GLU A 109 -10.49 -12.85 5.04
C GLU A 109 -9.15 -12.20 4.74
N ASP A 110 -9.09 -10.86 4.66
CA ASP A 110 -7.85 -10.12 4.47
C ASP A 110 -6.83 -10.42 5.58
N ILE A 111 -7.28 -10.45 6.84
CA ILE A 111 -6.43 -10.80 7.99
C ILE A 111 -5.86 -12.22 7.82
N LYS A 112 -6.71 -13.20 7.49
CA LYS A 112 -6.28 -14.60 7.32
C LYS A 112 -5.28 -14.74 6.17
N MET A 113 -5.50 -14.03 5.06
CA MET A 113 -4.59 -14.05 3.92
C MET A 113 -3.25 -13.40 4.28
N ALA A 114 -3.28 -12.24 4.95
CA ALA A 114 -2.07 -11.56 5.42
C ALA A 114 -1.26 -12.44 6.38
N GLU A 115 -1.92 -13.08 7.35
CA GLU A 115 -1.29 -14.04 8.26
C GLU A 115 -0.63 -15.20 7.50
N LYS A 116 -1.33 -15.77 6.51
CA LYS A 116 -0.80 -16.88 5.71
C LYS A 116 0.43 -16.47 4.90
N VAL A 117 0.39 -15.31 4.24
CA VAL A 117 1.48 -14.81 3.42
C VAL A 117 2.71 -14.52 4.29
N LEU A 118 2.54 -13.79 5.40
CA LEU A 118 3.64 -13.48 6.31
C LEU A 118 4.23 -14.72 7.01
N SER A 119 3.39 -15.73 7.29
CA SER A 119 3.87 -17.01 7.84
C SER A 119 4.72 -17.77 6.81
N SER A 120 4.35 -17.73 5.53
CA SER A 120 5.12 -18.39 4.46
C SER A 120 6.46 -17.70 4.17
N GLU A 121 6.56 -16.39 4.37
CA GLU A 121 7.84 -15.66 4.30
C GLU A 121 8.81 -16.04 5.43
N ARG A 122 8.30 -16.47 6.59
CA ARG A 122 9.13 -16.87 7.73
C ARG A 122 9.74 -18.26 7.61
N THR A 123 9.24 -19.11 6.72
CA THR A 123 9.84 -20.42 6.45
C THR A 123 11.03 -20.27 5.50
N PRO A 124 12.28 -20.50 5.95
CA PRO A 124 13.42 -20.52 5.05
C PRO A 124 13.22 -21.64 4.02
N LYS A 125 13.36 -21.32 2.73
CA LYS A 125 13.46 -22.33 1.68
C LYS A 125 14.80 -23.05 1.88
N TRP A 126 14.75 -24.30 2.33
CA TRP A 126 15.90 -25.20 2.39
C TRP A 126 16.04 -25.95 1.07
#